data_AF-A0A392UJW2-F1
#
_entry.id   AF-A0A392UJW2-F1
#
_cell.length_a   1.000
_cell.length_b   1.000
_cell.length_c   1.000
_cell.angle_alpha   90.00
_cell.angle_beta   90.00
_cell.angle_gamma   90.00
#
_symmetry.space_group_name_H-M   'P 1'
#
loop_
_entity.id
_entity.type
_entity.pdbx_description
1 polymer ?
#
loop_
_entity_poly.entity_id
_entity_poly.type
_entity_poly.pdbx_seq_one_letter_code
_entity_poly.pdbx_strand_id
1 'polypeptide(L)' 'GYRAPEVIETGNHSHKSDVYSFGVLLLELLTGKAPLQSRGYNDMIDLPSWVRSVIREEWTIEVFDDELMNENMEEEMV' A
#
# COMPACT_ATOMS: atom_id res chain seq x y z
N GLY A 1 2.83 4.46 -7.15
CA GLY A 1 1.81 4.43 -8.22
C GLY A 1 1.53 2.99 -8.60
N TYR A 2 0.62 2.71 -9.53
CA TYR A 2 0.26 1.31 -9.87
C TYR A 2 1.22 0.61 -10.82
N ARG A 3 2.02 1.36 -11.59
CA ARG A 3 2.92 0.77 -12.58
C ARG A 3 4.06 0.02 -11.89
N ALA A 4 4.28 -1.20 -12.33
CA ALA A 4 5.42 -2.01 -11.94
C ALA A 4 6.74 -1.34 -12.37
N PRO A 5 7.85 -1.53 -11.62
CA PRO A 5 9.13 -0.89 -11.92
C PRO A 5 9.62 -1.20 -13.33
N GLU A 6 9.47 -2.44 -13.79
CA GLU A 6 9.85 -2.86 -15.15
C GLU A 6 9.02 -2.17 -16.24
N VAL A 7 7.76 -1.82 -15.96
CA VAL A 7 6.89 -1.05 -16.87
C VAL A 7 7.37 0.39 -16.97
N ILE A 8 7.83 0.98 -15.85
CA ILE A 8 8.36 2.35 -15.84
C ILE A 8 9.68 2.43 -16.60
N GLU A 9 10.56 1.45 -16.39
CA GLU A 9 11.89 1.42 -17.00
C GLU A 9 11.86 1.09 -18.49
N THR A 10 11.09 0.06 -18.87
CA THR A 10 11.16 -0.53 -20.22
C THR A 10 9.89 -0.36 -21.05
N GLY A 11 8.77 0.05 -20.43
CA GLY A 11 7.46 0.08 -21.09
C GLY A 11 6.84 -1.30 -21.31
N ASN A 12 7.48 -2.38 -20.88
CA ASN A 12 6.99 -3.74 -21.12
C ASN A 12 5.90 -4.13 -20.12
N HIS A 13 4.71 -4.35 -20.64
CA HIS A 13 3.57 -4.88 -19.87
C HIS A 13 3.57 -6.41 -19.88
N SER A 14 3.23 -7.01 -18.74
CA SER A 14 3.12 -8.45 -18.58
C SER A 14 2.10 -8.84 -17.52
N HIS A 15 1.73 -10.12 -17.47
CA HIS A 15 0.93 -10.65 -16.36
C HIS A 15 1.59 -10.40 -14.99
N LYS A 16 2.92 -10.29 -14.91
CA LYS A 16 3.63 -9.97 -13.66
C LYS A 16 3.45 -8.50 -13.27
N SER A 17 3.40 -7.59 -14.24
CA SER A 17 3.12 -6.18 -13.96
C SER A 17 1.68 -5.95 -13.51
N ASP A 18 0.74 -6.77 -13.99
CA ASP A 18 -0.66 -6.73 -13.53
C ASP A 18 -0.77 -7.22 -12.09
N VAL A 19 -0.07 -8.31 -11.73
CA VAL A 19 0.01 -8.79 -10.34
C VAL A 19 0.62 -7.73 -9.42
N TYR A 20 1.65 -7.01 -9.87
CA TYR A 20 2.22 -5.90 -9.11
C TYR A 20 1.17 -4.80 -8.88
N SER A 21 0.47 -4.38 -9.94
CA SER A 21 -0.55 -3.34 -9.88
C SER A 21 -1.69 -3.72 -8.92
N PHE A 22 -2.12 -4.99 -8.97
CA PHE A 22 -3.09 -5.54 -8.03
C PHE A 22 -2.58 -5.54 -6.58
N GLY A 23 -1.31 -5.86 -6.35
CA GLY A 23 -0.69 -5.74 -5.03
C GLY A 23 -0.71 -4.31 -4.49
N VAL A 24 -0.45 -3.31 -5.33
CA VAL A 24 -0.55 -1.89 -4.94
C VAL A 24 -2.00 -1.53 -4.57
N LEU A 25 -2.99 -1.99 -5.33
CA LEU A 25 -4.40 -1.78 -5.01
C LEU A 25 -4.78 -2.43 -3.67
N LEU A 26 -4.33 -3.66 -3.42
CA LEU A 26 -4.57 -4.33 -2.14
C LEU A 26 -3.96 -3.55 -0.98
N LEU A 27 -2.75 -2.99 -1.15
CA LEU A 27 -2.15 -2.12 -0.13
C LEU A 27 -2.96 -0.83 0.06
N GLU A 28 -3.45 -0.20 -1.00
CA GLU A 28 -4.32 0.99 -0.89
C GLU A 28 -5.57 0.67 -0.06
N LEU A 29 -6.24 -0.46 -0.35
CA LEU A 29 -7.42 -0.91 0.38
C LEU A 29 -7.12 -1.20 1.86
N LEU A 30 -6.02 -1.90 2.15
CA LEU A 30 -5.68 -2.26 3.53
C LEU A 30 -5.23 -1.06 4.36
N THR A 31 -4.61 -0.05 3.74
CA THR A 31 -3.97 1.07 4.45
C THR A 31 -4.77 2.37 4.42
N GLY A 32 -5.78 2.46 3.54
CA GLY A 32 -6.52 3.69 3.23
C GLY A 32 -5.70 4.77 2.51
N LYS A 33 -4.45 4.46 2.12
CA LYS A 33 -3.49 5.47 1.64
C LYS A 33 -3.30 5.39 0.14
N ALA A 34 -3.26 6.54 -0.50
CA ALA A 34 -3.01 6.64 -1.94
C ALA A 34 -1.64 6.00 -2.34
N PRO A 35 -1.54 5.35 -3.51
CA PRO A 35 -0.34 4.69 -4.04
C PRO A 35 0.90 5.59 -4.19
N LEU A 36 0.69 6.91 -4.16
CA LEU A 36 1.71 7.94 -4.25
C LEU A 36 1.41 8.98 -3.17
N GLN A 37 2.27 9.05 -2.16
CA GLN A 37 2.13 10.04 -1.09
C GLN A 37 3.18 11.13 -1.27
N SER A 38 2.75 12.39 -1.14
CA SER A 38 3.66 13.51 -0.97
C SER A 38 3.94 13.67 0.52
N ARG A 39 5.19 13.47 0.96
CA ARG A 39 5.63 13.76 2.34
C ARG A 39 6.22 15.18 2.48
N GLY A 40 5.83 16.11 1.61
CA GLY A 40 6.30 17.49 1.62
C GLY A 40 6.96 17.93 0.31
N TYR A 41 7.71 19.02 0.36
CA TYR A 41 8.07 19.84 -0.81
C TYR A 41 8.89 19.16 -1.91
N ASN A 42 9.36 17.91 -1.75
CA ASN A 42 10.08 17.20 -2.82
C ASN A 42 10.23 15.67 -2.67
N ASP A 43 9.71 15.03 -1.61
CA ASP A 43 9.93 13.59 -1.39
C ASP A 43 8.62 12.82 -1.64
N MET A 44 8.57 12.17 -2.81
CA MET A 44 7.45 11.34 -3.25
C MET A 44 7.83 9.89 -3.02
N ILE A 45 7.23 9.27 -2.01
CA ILE A 45 7.46 7.85 -1.70
C ILE A 45 6.24 7.07 -2.18
N ASP A 46 6.48 5.98 -2.91
CA ASP A 46 5.39 5.09 -3.29
C ASP A 46 4.94 4.22 -2.12
N LEU A 47 3.67 3.83 -2.15
CA LEU A 47 3.05 3.06 -1.08
C LEU A 47 3.80 1.74 -0.78
N PRO A 48 4.24 0.94 -1.77
CA PRO A 48 5.02 -0.27 -1.49
C PRO A 48 6.32 -0.01 -0.72
N SER A 49 7.05 1.06 -1.06
CA SER A 49 8.29 1.42 -0.36
C SER A 49 8.02 1.87 1.07
N TRP A 50 6.95 2.65 1.29
CA TRP A 50 6.53 3.04 2.63
C TRP A 50 6.13 1.83 3.48
N VAL A 51 5.27 0.94 2.98
CA VAL A 51 4.86 -0.28 3.71
C VAL A 51 6.08 -1.14 4.08
N ARG A 52 7.03 -1.31 3.16
CA ARG A 52 8.29 -2.04 3.44
C ARG A 52 9.14 -1.38 4.53
N SER A 53 9.13 -0.06 4.63
CA SER A 53 9.84 0.64 5.72
C SER A 53 9.19 0.39 7.08
N VAL A 54 7.85 0.39 7.17
CA VAL A 54 7.14 0.16 8.43
C VAL A 54 7.30 -1.28 8.92
N ILE A 55 7.26 -2.27 8.01
CA ILE A 55 7.44 -3.69 8.37
C ILE A 55 8.84 -3.96 8.94
N ARG A 56 9.87 -3.18 8.59
CA ARG A 56 11.22 -3.30 9.17
C ARG A 56 11.33 -2.75 10.60
N GLU A 57 10.40 -1.91 11.04
CA GLU A 57 10.43 -1.20 12.33
C GLU A 57 9.47 -1.78 13.38
N GLU A 58 8.95 -2.99 13.13
CA GLU A 58 8.27 -3.86 14.10
C GLU A 58 6.94 -3.31 14.66
N TRP A 59 6.03 -2.83 13.80
CA TRP A 59 4.62 -2.56 14.16
C TRP A 59 3.68 -2.90 12.98
N THR A 60 3.02 -4.06 13.03
CA THR A 60 2.20 -4.57 11.91
C THR A 60 0.75 -4.08 11.90
N ILE A 61 0.29 -3.42 12.97
CA ILE A 61 -1.12 -3.05 13.14
C ILE A 61 -1.39 -1.60 12.68
N GLU A 62 -0.43 -0.68 12.88
CA GLU A 62 -0.58 0.75 12.52
C GLU A 62 -0.59 1.02 11.01
N VAL A 63 -0.28 0.00 10.21
CA VAL A 63 -0.28 0.12 8.74
C VAL A 63 -1.70 0.16 8.19
N PHE A 64 -2.63 -0.54 8.86
CA PHE A 64 -3.99 -0.68 8.38
C PHE A 64 -4.81 0.59 8.60
N ASP A 65 -5.85 0.74 7.78
CA ASP A 65 -6.84 1.80 7.95
C ASP A 65 -7.58 1.66 9.29
N ASP A 66 -7.84 2.79 9.95
CA ASP A 66 -8.55 2.84 11.22
C ASP A 66 -9.98 2.28 11.12
N GLU A 67 -10.67 2.47 9.99
CA GLU A 67 -12.01 1.92 9.75
C GLU A 67 -11.98 0.39 9.72
N LEU A 68 -10.96 -0.21 9.08
CA LEU A 68 -10.78 -1.67 9.06
C LEU A 68 -10.46 -2.26 10.43
N MET A 69 -9.85 -1.46 11.32
CA MET A 69 -9.57 -1.88 12.69
C MET A 69 -10.80 -1.78 13.60
N ASN A 70 -11.74 -0.89 13.29
CA ASN A 70 -12.91 -0.63 14.12
C ASN A 70 -14.05 -1.65 13.92
N GLU A 71 -14.14 -2.30 12.75
CA GLU A 71 -15.17 -3.32 12.47
C GLU A 71 -15.03 -4.61 13.31
N ASN A 72 -13.84 -4.89 13.86
CA ASN A 72 -13.61 -6.09 14.69
C ASN A 72 -14.08 -5.95 16.16
N MET A 73 -14.55 -4.77 16.59
CA MET A 73 -14.99 -4.54 17.98
C MET A 73 -16.51 -4.64 18.18
N GLU A 74 -17.31 -4.67 17.11
CA GLU A 74 -18.78 -4.70 17.22
C GLU A 74 -19.40 -6.11 17.16
N GLU A 75 -18.65 -7.14 16.74
CA GLU A 75 -19.19 -8.51 16.61
C GLU A 75 -19.07 -9.39 17.89
N GLU A 76 -18.42 -8.92 18.97
CA GLU A 76 -18.32 -9.64 20.26
C GLU A 76 -19.20 -9.01 21.36
N MET A 77 -20.43 -8.63 21.03
CA MET A 77 -21.47 -8.29 22.02
C MET A 77 -22.82 -8.93 21.65
N VAL A 78 -22.90 -10.27 21.68
CA VAL A 78 -24.18 -11.02 21.74
C VAL A 78 -24.05 -12.22 22.67
#